data_AF-A0A0N1LPW2-F1
#
_entry.id   AF-A0A0N1LPW2-F1
#
_cell.length_a   1.000
_cell.length_b   1.000
_cell.length_c   1.000
_cell.angle_alpha   90.00
_cell.angle_beta   90.00
_cell.angle_gamma   90.00
#
_symmetry.space_group_name_H-M   'P 1'
#
loop_
_entity.id
_entity.type
_entity.pdbx_description
1 polymer ?
#
loop_
_entity_poly.entity_id
_entity_poly.type
_entity_poly.pdbx_seq_one_letter_code
_entity_poly.pdbx_strand_id
1 'polypeptide(L)'
;MTAAAPANTSSDDAAAAEKAWASLRDAGDIQFAPVPPDPAPVVPEWLKAIGRFLDWLLSPFGQMLGVNWGWIEMALLISAGLGVAWIAWALLWPMWRDRKGRIKAVAPDWTPAREEALALLEDADRLAAEGRYDEAAHLLLQRSIGQIARARPDWLSPSSTAREIGAIMALPQSARHAFAEIAGLVERARYALRRLNAEDWSAARAAYARFALERLEVAA
;
A
#
# COMPACT_ATOMS: atom_id res chain seq x y z
N MET A 1 4.53 -78.26 46.99
CA MET A 1 3.96 -77.36 48.02
C MET A 1 3.63 -76.04 47.33
N THR A 2 2.37 -75.84 46.99
CA THR A 2 1.85 -74.64 46.32
C THR A 2 1.66 -73.53 47.35
N ALA A 3 2.32 -72.40 47.14
CA ALA A 3 2.22 -71.22 48.00
C ALA A 3 0.82 -70.58 47.85
N ALA A 4 0.16 -70.33 48.99
CA ALA A 4 -1.11 -69.62 49.06
C ALA A 4 -0.87 -68.11 48.89
N ALA A 5 -1.62 -67.48 47.99
CA ALA A 5 -1.60 -66.04 47.77
C ALA A 5 -2.20 -65.29 48.98
N PRO A 6 -1.65 -64.13 49.39
CA PRO A 6 -2.14 -63.39 50.55
C PRO A 6 -3.46 -62.68 50.22
N ALA A 7 -4.55 -63.10 50.85
CA ALA A 7 -5.90 -62.57 50.64
C ALA A 7 -6.17 -61.20 51.32
N ASN A 8 -5.18 -60.60 51.99
CA ASN A 8 -5.38 -59.42 52.85
C ASN A 8 -4.78 -58.12 52.30
N THR A 9 -4.04 -58.13 51.19
CA THR A 9 -3.34 -56.92 50.71
C THR A 9 -4.30 -55.88 50.15
N SER A 10 -5.36 -56.29 49.44
CA SER A 10 -6.28 -55.35 48.78
C SER A 10 -7.13 -54.52 49.72
N SER A 11 -7.52 -55.05 50.89
CA SER A 11 -8.31 -54.31 51.89
C SER A 11 -7.46 -53.31 52.65
N ASP A 12 -6.21 -53.68 52.97
CA ASP A 12 -5.27 -52.81 53.66
C ASP A 12 -4.80 -51.68 52.75
N ASP A 13 -4.58 -51.96 51.46
CA ASP A 13 -4.27 -50.96 50.43
C ASP A 13 -5.43 -49.98 50.22
N ALA A 14 -6.68 -50.46 50.23
CA ALA A 14 -7.87 -49.61 50.12
C ALA A 14 -8.02 -48.68 51.34
N ALA A 15 -7.83 -49.20 52.55
CA ALA A 15 -7.87 -48.40 53.77
C ALA A 15 -6.72 -47.37 53.82
N ALA A 16 -5.53 -47.72 53.34
CA ALA A 16 -4.40 -46.80 53.21
C ALA A 16 -4.67 -45.70 52.18
N ALA A 17 -5.25 -46.05 51.03
CA ALA A 17 -5.64 -45.09 49.99
C ALA A 17 -6.72 -44.12 50.49
N GLU A 18 -7.71 -44.61 51.24
CA GLU A 18 -8.78 -43.77 51.79
C GLU A 18 -8.25 -42.80 52.86
N LYS A 19 -7.30 -43.25 53.69
CA LYS A 19 -6.61 -42.40 54.65
C LYS A 19 -5.74 -41.33 53.96
N ALA A 20 -5.03 -41.70 52.89
CA ALA A 20 -4.25 -40.77 52.10
C ALA A 20 -5.15 -39.73 51.41
N TRP A 21 -6.28 -40.16 50.83
CA TRP A 21 -7.27 -39.28 50.23
C TRP A 21 -7.90 -38.34 51.26
N ALA A 22 -8.24 -38.83 52.46
CA ALA A 22 -8.74 -38.01 53.55
C ALA A 22 -7.70 -36.97 54.00
N SER A 23 -6.42 -37.36 54.11
CA SER A 23 -5.34 -36.42 54.46
C SER A 23 -5.13 -35.34 53.39
N LEU A 24 -5.27 -35.70 52.11
CA LEU A 24 -5.15 -34.75 51.00
C LEU A 24 -6.35 -33.80 50.96
N ARG A 25 -7.54 -34.32 51.27
CA ARG A 25 -8.79 -33.54 51.25
C ARG A 25 -8.92 -32.60 52.45
N ASP A 26 -8.32 -32.94 53.57
CA ASP A 26 -8.23 -32.09 54.78
C ASP A 26 -7.06 -31.09 54.72
N ALA A 27 -6.17 -31.24 53.73
CA ALA A 27 -5.06 -30.32 53.52
C ALA A 27 -5.60 -28.92 53.12
N GLY A 28 -5.48 -27.97 54.04
CA GLY A 28 -6.02 -26.61 53.89
C GLY A 28 -5.29 -25.73 52.86
N ASP A 29 -4.20 -26.23 52.28
CA ASP A 29 -3.46 -25.62 51.18
C ASP A 29 -4.03 -25.98 49.80
N ILE A 30 -4.96 -26.94 49.71
CA ILE A 30 -5.59 -27.39 48.46
C ILE A 30 -7.08 -27.07 48.47
N GLN A 31 -7.52 -26.21 47.54
CA GLN A 31 -8.93 -25.89 47.38
C GLN A 31 -9.63 -26.96 46.53
N PHE A 32 -10.43 -27.81 47.17
CA PHE A 32 -11.32 -28.76 46.47
C PHE A 32 -12.74 -28.23 46.24
N ALA A 33 -13.06 -27.06 46.78
CA ALA A 33 -14.34 -26.41 46.57
C ALA A 33 -14.34 -25.66 45.23
N PRO A 34 -15.44 -25.71 44.45
CA PRO A 34 -15.58 -24.90 43.24
C PRO A 34 -15.26 -23.42 43.54
N VAL A 35 -14.41 -22.82 42.71
CA VAL A 35 -14.11 -21.39 42.81
C VAL A 35 -15.42 -20.63 42.51
N PRO A 36 -15.84 -19.66 43.36
CA PRO A 36 -17.01 -18.85 43.05
C PRO A 36 -16.77 -18.09 41.73
N PRO A 37 -17.83 -17.85 40.93
CA PRO A 37 -17.68 -17.08 39.69
C PRO A 37 -17.09 -15.69 40.00
N ASP A 38 -16.22 -15.22 39.11
CA ASP A 38 -15.64 -13.88 39.24
C ASP A 38 -16.75 -12.82 39.34
N PRO A 39 -16.60 -11.81 40.21
CA PRO A 39 -17.55 -10.71 40.27
C PRO A 39 -17.60 -9.98 38.93
N ALA A 40 -18.77 -9.46 38.57
CA ALA A 40 -18.91 -8.66 37.36
C ALA A 40 -17.88 -7.52 37.34
N PRO A 41 -17.16 -7.29 36.24
CA PRO A 41 -16.13 -6.27 36.16
C PRO A 41 -16.74 -4.90 36.46
N VAL A 42 -16.23 -4.23 37.49
CA VAL A 42 -16.66 -2.89 37.85
C VAL A 42 -15.96 -1.91 36.91
N VAL A 43 -16.71 -1.35 35.98
CA VAL A 43 -16.23 -0.26 35.11
C VAL A 43 -15.88 0.98 35.96
N PRO A 44 -14.65 1.53 35.86
CA PRO A 44 -14.24 2.70 36.63
C PRO A 44 -15.11 3.94 36.38
N GLU A 45 -15.31 4.75 37.42
CA GLU A 45 -16.16 5.96 37.34
C GLU A 45 -15.65 7.01 36.34
N TRP A 46 -14.32 7.16 36.21
CA TRP A 46 -13.74 8.07 35.23
C TRP A 46 -14.06 7.64 33.79
N LEU A 47 -14.13 6.33 33.53
CA LEU A 47 -14.47 5.79 32.21
C LEU A 47 -15.95 6.01 31.89
N LYS A 48 -16.83 5.83 32.88
CA LYS A 48 -18.25 6.21 32.76
C LYS A 48 -18.41 7.72 32.52
N ALA A 49 -17.57 8.55 33.12
CA ALA A 49 -17.60 10.00 32.90
C ALA A 49 -17.21 10.38 31.46
N ILE A 50 -16.19 9.72 30.89
CA ILE A 50 -15.85 9.87 29.46
C ILE A 50 -17.01 9.41 28.58
N GLY A 51 -17.61 8.25 28.86
CA GLY A 51 -18.77 7.76 28.10
C GLY A 51 -19.93 8.76 28.11
N ARG A 52 -20.27 9.33 29.27
CA ARG A 52 -21.30 10.37 29.40
C ARG A 52 -20.96 11.65 28.64
N PHE A 53 -19.69 12.06 28.66
CA PHE A 53 -19.23 13.22 27.89
C PHE A 53 -19.33 12.98 26.38
N LEU A 54 -18.89 11.80 25.91
CA LEU A 54 -18.97 11.42 24.50
C LEU A 54 -20.43 11.30 24.04
N ASP A 55 -21.31 10.72 24.86
CA ASP A 55 -22.73 10.63 24.55
C ASP A 55 -23.35 12.04 24.43
N TRP A 56 -23.07 12.94 25.37
CA TRP A 56 -23.50 14.34 25.28
C TRP A 56 -22.97 15.06 24.03
N LEU A 57 -21.70 14.83 23.68
CA LEU A 57 -21.04 15.47 22.53
C LEU A 57 -21.55 14.94 21.18
N LEU A 58 -21.76 13.62 21.07
CA LEU A 58 -22.09 12.93 19.82
C LEU A 58 -23.59 12.75 19.61
N SER A 59 -24.41 12.75 20.67
CA SER A 59 -25.87 12.61 20.59
C SER A 59 -26.54 13.57 19.59
N PRO A 60 -26.23 14.89 19.51
CA PRO A 60 -26.84 15.76 18.50
C PRO A 60 -26.48 15.33 17.07
N PHE A 61 -25.25 14.87 16.83
CA PHE A 61 -24.82 14.36 15.53
C PHE A 61 -25.47 13.00 15.21
N GLY A 62 -25.58 12.12 16.21
CA GLY A 62 -26.22 10.81 16.09
C GLY A 62 -27.71 10.93 15.78
N GLN A 63 -28.41 11.87 16.42
CA GLN A 63 -29.82 12.15 16.11
C GLN A 63 -29.97 12.78 14.73
N MET A 64 -29.11 13.74 14.36
CA MET A 64 -29.14 14.37 13.04
C MET A 64 -28.83 13.39 11.91
N LEU A 65 -27.86 12.48 12.10
CA LEU A 65 -27.53 11.42 11.14
C LEU A 65 -28.57 10.32 11.12
N GLY A 66 -29.10 9.90 12.28
CA GLY A 66 -30.10 8.85 12.39
C GLY A 66 -31.46 9.23 11.80
N VAL A 67 -31.92 10.48 12.03
CA VAL A 67 -33.20 10.97 11.48
C VAL A 67 -33.11 11.22 9.96
N ASN A 68 -31.93 11.59 9.45
CA ASN A 68 -31.74 11.92 8.05
C ASN A 68 -30.97 10.84 7.25
N TRP A 69 -30.79 9.65 7.80
CA TRP A 69 -30.01 8.59 7.16
C TRP A 69 -30.52 8.26 5.75
N GLY A 70 -31.85 8.16 5.59
CA GLY A 70 -32.47 7.92 4.29
C GLY A 70 -32.21 9.05 3.26
N TRP A 71 -32.12 10.30 3.70
CA TRP A 71 -31.77 11.42 2.81
C TRP A 71 -30.30 11.38 2.39
N ILE A 72 -29.41 11.00 3.31
CA ILE A 72 -27.98 10.83 3.03
C ILE A 72 -27.77 9.67 2.05
N GLU A 73 -28.44 8.54 2.26
CA GLU A 73 -28.42 7.39 1.37
C GLU A 73 -28.91 7.77 -0.03
N MET A 74 -30.03 8.48 -0.14
CA MET A 74 -30.55 8.96 -1.43
C MET A 74 -29.59 9.95 -2.10
N ALA A 75 -28.99 10.88 -1.36
CA ALA A 75 -28.00 11.81 -1.89
C ALA A 75 -26.74 11.08 -2.40
N LEU A 76 -26.29 10.03 -1.69
CA LEU A 76 -25.18 9.18 -2.12
C LEU A 76 -25.54 8.40 -3.40
N LEU A 77 -26.73 7.83 -3.48
CA LEU A 77 -27.18 7.12 -4.69
C LEU A 77 -27.33 8.06 -5.89
N ILE A 78 -27.89 9.25 -5.69
CA ILE A 78 -28.03 10.27 -6.74
C ILE A 78 -26.66 10.74 -7.21
N SER A 79 -25.74 11.05 -6.28
CA SER A 79 -24.38 11.48 -6.63
C SER A 79 -23.58 10.38 -7.31
N ALA A 80 -23.72 9.12 -6.89
CA ALA A 80 -23.14 7.96 -7.58
C ALA A 80 -23.70 7.82 -9.01
N GLY A 81 -25.01 7.96 -9.18
CA GLY A 81 -25.66 7.94 -10.50
C GLY A 81 -25.19 9.07 -11.41
N LEU A 82 -25.09 10.30 -10.91
CA LEU A 82 -24.50 11.42 -11.64
C LEU A 82 -23.03 11.18 -11.98
N GLY A 83 -22.25 10.60 -11.06
CA GLY A 83 -20.86 10.24 -11.29
C GLY A 83 -20.71 9.25 -12.44
N VAL A 84 -21.52 8.19 -12.46
CA VAL A 84 -21.55 7.22 -13.55
C VAL A 84 -21.96 7.88 -14.87
N ALA A 85 -23.00 8.71 -14.86
CA ALA A 85 -23.45 9.44 -16.05
C ALA A 85 -22.38 10.39 -16.59
N TRP A 86 -21.65 11.08 -15.70
CA TRP A 86 -20.56 11.97 -16.06
C TRP A 86 -19.36 11.20 -16.63
N ILE A 87 -18.99 10.07 -16.04
CA ILE A 87 -17.94 9.17 -16.57
C ILE A 87 -18.34 8.63 -17.94
N ALA A 88 -19.58 8.16 -18.09
CA ALA A 88 -20.10 7.70 -19.38
C ALA A 88 -20.06 8.81 -20.44
N TRP A 89 -20.48 10.02 -20.07
CA TRP A 89 -20.40 11.19 -20.94
C TRP A 89 -18.95 11.53 -21.31
N ALA A 90 -18.03 11.58 -20.35
CA ALA A 90 -16.62 11.89 -20.56
C ALA A 90 -15.92 10.86 -21.47
N LEU A 91 -16.31 9.57 -21.39
CA LEU A 91 -15.79 8.51 -22.26
C LEU A 91 -16.42 8.54 -23.66
N LEU A 92 -17.72 8.81 -23.78
CA LEU A 92 -18.43 8.80 -25.06
C LEU A 92 -18.20 10.09 -25.89
N TRP A 93 -17.93 11.20 -25.23
CA TRP A 93 -17.69 12.51 -25.84
C TRP A 93 -16.54 12.53 -26.87
N PRO A 94 -15.31 12.05 -26.56
CA PRO A 94 -14.22 11.99 -27.52
C PRO A 94 -14.54 11.06 -28.71
N MET A 95 -15.20 9.92 -28.47
CA MET A 95 -15.58 8.99 -29.54
C MET A 95 -16.58 9.60 -30.53
N TRP A 96 -17.49 10.46 -30.05
CA TRP A 96 -18.43 11.21 -30.89
C TRP A 96 -17.75 12.36 -31.66
N ARG A 97 -16.76 13.01 -31.05
CA ARG A 97 -15.96 14.09 -31.67
C ARG A 97 -15.08 13.55 -32.80
N ASP A 98 -14.46 12.39 -32.61
CA ASP A 98 -13.59 11.74 -33.59
C ASP A 98 -14.36 11.15 -34.78
N ARG A 99 -15.61 10.69 -34.57
CA ARG A 99 -16.48 10.24 -35.67
C ARG A 99 -16.85 11.37 -36.64
N LYS A 100 -16.92 12.62 -36.19
CA LYS A 100 -17.14 13.80 -37.07
C LYS A 100 -15.87 14.30 -37.76
N GLY A 101 -14.68 13.84 -37.35
CA GLY A 101 -13.38 14.26 -37.91
C GLY A 101 -12.82 13.39 -39.04
N ARG A 102 -13.49 12.29 -39.43
CA ARG A 102 -12.96 11.32 -40.41
C ARG A 102 -13.08 11.71 -41.90
N ILE A 103 -13.16 13.00 -42.23
CA ILE A 103 -12.94 13.46 -43.62
C ILE A 103 -11.85 14.54 -43.61
N LYS A 104 -10.73 14.21 -44.28
CA LYS A 104 -9.47 14.97 -44.48
C LYS A 104 -8.57 15.07 -43.23
N ALA A 105 -7.25 14.84 -43.29
CA ALA A 105 -6.31 14.68 -44.40
C ALA A 105 -5.13 13.80 -43.96
N VAL A 106 -4.49 13.16 -44.93
CA VAL A 106 -3.17 12.54 -44.77
C VAL A 106 -2.17 13.68 -44.54
N ALA A 107 -1.68 13.80 -43.31
CA ALA A 107 -0.55 14.64 -42.93
C ALA A 107 0.70 13.75 -42.79
N PRO A 108 1.90 14.28 -43.04
CA PRO A 108 3.16 13.53 -42.98
C PRO A 108 3.42 13.02 -41.55
N ASP A 109 4.23 11.96 -41.43
CA ASP A 109 4.62 11.28 -40.17
C ASP A 109 4.87 12.28 -39.02
N TRP A 110 3.83 12.57 -38.26
CA TRP A 110 3.89 13.27 -36.99
C TRP A 110 4.35 12.22 -35.98
N THR A 111 5.55 12.38 -35.40
CA THR A 111 6.05 11.50 -34.34
C THR A 111 5.79 12.11 -32.96
N PRO A 112 4.62 11.88 -32.34
CA PRO A 112 4.27 12.47 -31.03
C PRO A 112 5.31 12.14 -29.94
N ALA A 113 6.04 11.03 -30.06
CA ALA A 113 7.04 10.60 -29.09
C ALA A 113 8.24 11.58 -28.91
N ARG A 114 8.66 12.29 -29.97
CA ARG A 114 9.83 13.20 -29.89
C ARG A 114 9.46 14.55 -29.28
N GLU A 115 8.33 15.13 -29.67
CA GLU A 115 7.85 16.38 -29.08
C GLU A 115 7.34 16.19 -27.66
N GLU A 116 6.69 15.06 -27.34
CA GLU A 116 6.42 14.70 -25.94
C GLU A 116 7.74 14.63 -25.15
N ALA A 117 8.77 13.95 -25.65
CA ALA A 117 10.04 13.86 -24.95
C ALA A 117 10.71 15.23 -24.70
N LEU A 118 10.55 16.19 -25.63
CA LEU A 118 11.11 17.56 -25.54
C LEU A 118 10.27 18.50 -24.67
N ALA A 119 8.95 18.56 -24.86
CA ALA A 119 8.05 19.38 -24.03
C ALA A 119 8.12 18.94 -22.57
N LEU A 120 8.28 17.65 -22.36
CA LEU A 120 8.39 17.11 -21.03
C LEU A 120 9.83 17.21 -20.42
N LEU A 121 10.81 17.64 -21.23
CA LEU A 121 11.97 18.49 -20.88
C LEU A 121 11.81 19.47 -19.72
N GLU A 122 10.77 20.27 -19.90
CA GLU A 122 10.67 21.63 -19.43
C GLU A 122 10.30 21.68 -17.95
N ASP A 123 9.53 20.71 -17.47
CA ASP A 123 9.16 20.60 -16.06
C ASP A 123 10.38 20.27 -15.19
N ALA A 124 11.28 19.39 -15.67
CA ALA A 124 12.51 19.05 -14.96
C ALA A 124 13.49 20.24 -14.98
N ASP A 125 13.64 20.89 -16.14
CA ASP A 125 14.47 22.07 -16.30
C ASP A 125 13.97 23.25 -15.42
N ARG A 126 12.64 23.42 -15.26
CA ARG A 126 12.03 24.41 -14.36
C ARG A 126 12.35 24.15 -12.89
N LEU A 127 12.19 22.90 -12.44
CA LEU A 127 12.58 22.51 -11.07
C LEU A 127 14.08 22.79 -10.83
N ALA A 128 14.94 22.43 -11.78
CA ALA A 128 16.36 22.71 -11.67
C ALA A 128 16.66 24.22 -11.60
N ALA A 129 15.92 25.06 -12.35
CA ALA A 129 16.05 26.52 -12.28
C ALA A 129 15.66 27.10 -10.91
N GLU A 130 14.74 26.45 -10.18
CA GLU A 130 14.39 26.77 -8.80
C GLU A 130 15.43 26.27 -7.76
N GLY A 131 16.52 25.63 -8.21
CA GLY A 131 17.52 25.00 -7.34
C GLY A 131 17.10 23.64 -6.78
N ARG A 132 16.00 23.07 -7.30
CA ARG A 132 15.37 21.83 -6.83
C ARG A 132 15.90 20.61 -7.56
N TYR A 133 17.21 20.39 -7.47
CA TYR A 133 17.92 19.35 -8.24
C TYR A 133 17.50 17.91 -7.91
N ASP A 134 17.24 17.62 -6.63
CA ASP A 134 16.78 16.30 -6.18
C ASP A 134 15.45 15.92 -6.87
N GLU A 135 14.52 16.88 -6.93
CA GLU A 135 13.19 16.69 -7.48
C GLU A 135 13.21 16.66 -9.01
N ALA A 136 14.05 17.49 -9.63
CA ALA A 136 14.29 17.46 -11.07
C ALA A 136 14.86 16.10 -11.51
N ALA A 137 15.89 15.58 -10.83
CA ALA A 137 16.46 14.26 -11.12
C ALA A 137 15.46 13.12 -10.86
N HIS A 138 14.66 13.22 -9.80
CA HIS A 138 13.61 12.24 -9.50
C HIS A 138 12.54 12.20 -10.60
N LEU A 139 12.15 13.37 -11.14
CA LEU A 139 11.19 13.46 -12.23
C LEU A 139 11.71 12.80 -13.52
N LEU A 140 13.00 12.97 -13.84
CA LEU A 140 13.64 12.26 -14.95
C LEU A 140 13.62 10.74 -14.75
N LEU A 141 13.89 10.26 -13.53
CA LEU A 141 13.83 8.83 -13.22
C LEU A 141 12.42 8.26 -13.40
N GLN A 142 11.42 8.88 -12.77
CA GLN A 142 10.02 8.45 -12.88
C GLN A 142 9.57 8.36 -14.33
N ARG A 143 10.00 9.33 -15.14
CA ARG A 143 9.61 9.32 -16.54
C ARG A 143 10.36 8.28 -17.36
N SER A 144 11.62 8.02 -17.04
CA SER A 144 12.36 6.92 -17.68
C SER A 144 11.64 5.59 -17.45
N ILE A 145 11.14 5.35 -16.22
CA ILE A 145 10.29 4.19 -15.90
C ILE A 145 9.02 4.21 -16.76
N GLY A 146 8.33 5.34 -16.87
CA GLY A 146 7.14 5.48 -17.71
C GLY A 146 7.38 5.21 -19.21
N GLN A 147 8.55 5.56 -19.75
CA GLN A 147 8.91 5.21 -21.14
C GLN A 147 9.13 3.70 -21.32
N ILE A 148 9.80 3.05 -20.37
CA ILE A 148 9.98 1.60 -20.36
C ILE A 148 8.62 0.90 -20.25
N ALA A 149 7.75 1.37 -19.34
CA ALA A 149 6.41 0.82 -19.14
C ALA A 149 5.55 0.92 -20.40
N ARG A 150 5.61 2.05 -21.12
CA ARG A 150 4.87 2.23 -22.38
C ARG A 150 5.40 1.35 -23.50
N ALA A 151 6.73 1.19 -23.60
CA ALA A 151 7.31 0.34 -24.63
C ALA A 151 7.02 -1.14 -24.38
N ARG A 152 7.22 -1.61 -23.14
CA ARG A 152 7.07 -3.00 -22.72
C ARG A 152 6.56 -3.09 -21.28
N PRO A 153 5.23 -3.15 -21.07
CA PRO A 153 4.63 -3.29 -19.75
C PRO A 153 5.13 -4.54 -19.00
N ASP A 154 5.33 -5.64 -19.72
CA ASP A 154 5.73 -6.94 -19.15
C ASP A 154 7.14 -6.93 -18.51
N TRP A 155 7.94 -5.89 -18.77
CA TRP A 155 9.27 -5.76 -18.17
C TRP A 155 9.24 -5.19 -16.75
N LEU A 156 8.09 -4.65 -16.31
CA LEU A 156 7.96 -3.98 -15.03
C LEU A 156 6.89 -4.67 -14.18
N SER A 157 7.26 -5.00 -12.94
CA SER A 157 6.32 -5.38 -11.88
C SER A 157 6.00 -4.17 -11.01
N PRO A 158 4.82 -4.09 -10.36
CA PRO A 158 4.55 -3.11 -9.31
C PRO A 158 5.62 -3.05 -8.20
N SER A 159 6.34 -4.16 -7.98
CA SER A 159 7.42 -4.26 -7.00
C SER A 159 8.82 -3.96 -7.54
N SER A 160 8.97 -3.64 -8.84
CA SER A 160 10.27 -3.47 -9.47
C SER A 160 11.02 -2.28 -8.89
N THR A 161 12.24 -2.51 -8.43
CA THR A 161 13.13 -1.45 -7.94
C THR A 161 13.89 -0.78 -9.09
N ALA A 162 14.38 0.45 -8.88
CA ALA A 162 15.19 1.13 -9.90
C ALA A 162 16.46 0.32 -10.27
N ARG A 163 17.08 -0.37 -9.31
CA ARG A 163 18.24 -1.23 -9.58
C ARG A 163 17.89 -2.44 -10.44
N GLU A 164 16.75 -3.08 -10.17
CA GLU A 164 16.26 -4.19 -10.98
C GLU A 164 15.94 -3.75 -12.41
N ILE A 165 15.27 -2.60 -12.55
CA ILE A 165 14.94 -2.04 -13.87
C ILE A 165 16.21 -1.73 -14.68
N GLY A 166 17.22 -1.15 -14.03
CA GLY A 166 18.53 -0.89 -14.64
C GLY A 166 19.30 -2.16 -15.05
N ALA A 167 18.90 -3.33 -14.55
CA ALA A 167 19.53 -4.62 -14.84
C ALA A 167 18.77 -5.48 -15.87
N ILE A 168 17.65 -5.00 -16.43
CA ILE A 168 16.84 -5.76 -17.38
C ILE A 168 17.62 -6.00 -18.69
N MET A 169 18.08 -7.23 -18.91
CA MET A 169 18.93 -7.58 -20.07
C MET A 169 18.29 -7.34 -21.44
N ALA A 170 16.96 -7.26 -21.50
CA ALA A 170 16.20 -6.96 -22.71
C ALA A 170 16.24 -5.48 -23.12
N LEU A 171 16.57 -4.56 -22.21
CA LEU A 171 16.79 -3.14 -22.55
C LEU A 171 18.10 -2.97 -23.32
N PRO A 172 18.22 -2.03 -24.27
CA PRO A 172 19.51 -1.69 -24.88
C PRO A 172 20.58 -1.35 -23.82
N GLN A 173 21.82 -1.80 -24.02
CA GLN A 173 22.92 -1.61 -23.07
C GLN A 173 23.11 -0.13 -22.68
N SER A 174 23.04 0.77 -23.65
CA SER A 174 23.12 2.22 -23.48
C SER A 174 21.97 2.78 -22.63
N ALA A 175 20.74 2.31 -22.89
CA ALA A 175 19.55 2.68 -22.11
C ALA A 175 19.70 2.23 -20.64
N ARG A 176 20.19 1.01 -20.40
CA ARG A 176 20.46 0.50 -19.04
C ARG A 176 21.47 1.35 -18.29
N HIS A 177 22.59 1.67 -18.93
CA HIS A 177 23.62 2.51 -18.31
C HIS A 177 23.10 3.91 -17.97
N ALA A 178 22.42 4.55 -18.92
CA ALA A 178 21.84 5.86 -18.72
C ALA A 178 20.79 5.86 -17.59
N PHE A 179 19.92 4.85 -17.55
CA PHE A 179 18.93 4.69 -16.48
C PHE A 179 19.60 4.49 -15.12
N ALA A 180 20.61 3.61 -15.04
CA ALA A 180 21.33 3.33 -13.80
C ALA A 180 22.07 4.55 -13.25
N GLU A 181 22.59 5.42 -14.13
CA GLU A 181 23.24 6.68 -13.74
C GLU A 181 22.26 7.64 -13.06
N ILE A 182 21.06 7.83 -13.64
CA ILE A 182 19.99 8.66 -13.05
C ILE A 182 19.51 8.03 -11.74
N ALA A 183 19.27 6.71 -11.72
CA ALA A 183 18.83 6.00 -10.53
C ALA A 183 19.85 6.14 -9.39
N GLY A 184 21.14 6.01 -9.68
CA GLY A 184 22.21 6.18 -8.70
C GLY A 184 22.26 7.58 -8.10
N LEU A 185 22.07 8.63 -8.92
CA LEU A 185 21.96 10.02 -8.44
C LEU A 185 20.78 10.20 -7.47
N VAL A 186 19.60 9.73 -7.87
CA VAL A 186 18.38 9.82 -7.03
C VAL A 186 18.51 9.00 -5.75
N GLU A 187 19.12 7.81 -5.81
CA GLU A 187 19.36 6.98 -4.63
C GLU A 187 20.31 7.67 -3.64
N ARG A 188 21.37 8.33 -4.11
CA ARG A 188 22.26 9.11 -3.23
C ARG A 188 21.49 10.24 -2.54
N ALA A 189 20.64 10.95 -3.28
CA ALA A 189 19.83 12.02 -2.73
C ALA A 189 18.84 11.52 -1.67
N ARG A 190 18.14 10.43 -1.97
CA ARG A 190 17.03 9.93 -1.15
C ARG A 190 17.47 9.08 0.03
N TYR A 191 18.54 8.29 -0.12
CA TYR A 191 18.98 7.32 0.89
C TYR A 191 20.27 7.71 1.60
N ALA A 192 21.18 8.44 0.95
CA ALA A 192 22.42 8.90 1.57
C ALA A 192 22.35 10.34 2.11
N LEU A 193 21.16 10.97 2.09
CA LEU A 193 20.92 12.35 2.54
C LEU A 193 21.87 13.38 1.88
N ARG A 194 22.38 13.08 0.69
CA ARG A 194 23.31 13.93 -0.05
C ARG A 194 22.55 14.70 -1.12
N ARG A 195 22.25 15.97 -0.84
CA ARG A 195 21.63 16.89 -1.82
C ARG A 195 22.41 16.90 -3.14
N LEU A 196 21.69 16.83 -4.25
CA LEU A 196 22.25 17.04 -5.57
C LEU A 196 22.54 18.52 -5.79
N ASN A 197 23.59 18.79 -6.54
CA ASN A 197 23.96 20.13 -6.98
C ASN A 197 23.72 20.29 -8.50
N ALA A 198 24.11 21.44 -9.04
CA ALA A 198 23.97 21.73 -10.47
C ALA A 198 24.76 20.77 -11.38
N GLU A 199 25.91 20.26 -10.91
CA GLU A 199 26.74 19.31 -11.65
C GLU A 199 26.06 17.93 -11.70
N ASP A 200 25.59 17.44 -10.54
CA ASP A 200 24.78 16.22 -10.43
C ASP A 200 23.53 16.30 -11.31
N TRP A 201 22.86 17.45 -11.34
CA TRP A 201 21.73 17.71 -12.24
C TRP A 201 22.13 17.62 -13.71
N SER A 202 23.23 18.27 -14.11
CA SER A 202 23.70 18.23 -15.50
C SER A 202 24.02 16.80 -15.95
N ALA A 203 24.58 15.98 -15.06
CA ALA A 203 24.83 14.56 -15.29
C ALA A 203 23.52 13.78 -15.47
N ALA A 204 22.55 13.96 -14.56
CA ALA A 204 21.23 13.33 -14.68
C ALA A 204 20.53 13.69 -15.99
N ARG A 205 20.58 14.96 -16.38
CA ARG A 205 19.99 15.47 -17.62
C ARG A 205 20.66 14.89 -18.86
N ALA A 206 22.00 14.82 -18.88
CA ALA A 206 22.76 14.23 -19.97
C ALA A 206 22.50 12.73 -20.10
N ALA A 207 22.41 12.01 -18.96
CA ALA A 207 22.03 10.61 -18.94
C ALA A 207 20.63 10.39 -19.51
N TYR A 208 19.66 11.20 -19.09
CA TYR A 208 18.29 11.11 -19.63
C TYR A 208 18.25 11.42 -21.13
N ALA A 209 19.02 12.38 -21.62
CA ALA A 209 19.10 12.67 -23.05
C ALA A 209 19.62 11.45 -23.84
N ARG A 210 20.64 10.75 -23.33
CA ARG A 210 21.11 9.48 -23.93
C ARG A 210 20.01 8.42 -23.91
N PHE A 211 19.33 8.26 -22.77
CA PHE A 211 18.24 7.30 -22.62
C PHE A 211 17.07 7.59 -23.59
N ALA A 212 16.66 8.83 -23.73
CA ALA A 212 15.53 9.23 -24.56
C ALA A 212 15.79 9.10 -26.08
N LEU A 213 17.07 9.06 -26.49
CA LEU A 213 17.45 8.80 -27.87
C LEU A 213 17.41 7.31 -28.22
N GLU A 214 17.40 6.43 -27.22
CA GLU A 214 17.27 4.99 -27.43
C GLU A 214 15.85 4.64 -27.83
N ARG A 215 15.71 3.99 -28.99
CA ARG A 215 14.43 3.50 -29.47
C ARG A 215 14.12 2.19 -28.77
N LEU A 216 13.24 2.26 -27.78
CA LEU A 216 12.64 1.07 -27.18
C LEU A 216 11.59 0.52 -28.16
N GLU A 217 11.77 -0.71 -28.64
CA GLU A 217 10.78 -1.35 -29.50
C GLU A 217 9.47 -1.54 -28.73
N VAL A 218 8.39 -0.94 -29.25
CA VAL A 218 7.06 -0.99 -28.65
C VAL A 218 6.46 -2.37 -28.94
N ALA A 219 5.89 -3.04 -27.92
CA ALA A 219 5.11 -4.25 -28.15
C ALA A 219 3.96 -3.96 -29.12
N ALA A 220 3.80 -4.83 -30.12
CA ALA A 220 2.72 -4.78 -31.11
C ALA A 220 1.35 -5.07 -30.47
#